data_AF-A0A0S4VQE5-F1
#
_entry.id   AF-A0A0S4VQE5-F1
#
_cell.length_a   1.000
_cell.length_b   1.000
_cell.length_c   1.000
_cell.angle_alpha   90.00
_cell.angle_beta   90.00
_cell.angle_gamma   90.00
#
_symmetry.space_group_name_H-M   'P 1'
#
loop_
_entity.id
_entity.type
_entity.pdbx_description
1 polymer ?
#
loop_
_entity_poly.entity_id
_entity_poly.type
_entity_poly.pdbx_seq_one_letter_code
_entity_poly.pdbx_strand_id
1 'polypeptide(L)' 'MQQRALEAGLLLLSCGVYGNVIRFLFPLTIEDAVFEEGLAILKHALEG' A
#
# COMPACT_ATOMS: atom_id res chain seq x y z
N MET A 1 2.27 -0.96 10.72
CA MET A 1 1.49 -1.01 9.47
C MET A 1 2.37 -1.33 8.26
N GLN A 2 3.32 -0.48 7.85
CA GLN A 2 4.10 -0.68 6.61
C GLN A 2 4.82 -2.04 6.52
N GLN A 3 5.43 -2.49 7.62
CA GLN A 3 6.06 -3.81 7.69
C GLN A 3 5.07 -4.96 7.42
N ARG A 4 3.84 -4.88 7.97
CA ARG A 4 2.80 -5.88 7.73
C ARG A 4 2.34 -5.92 6.28
N ALA A 5 2.21 -4.75 5.65
CA ALA A 5 1.90 -4.66 4.23
C ALA A 5 3.02 -5.28 3.38
N LEU A 6 4.29 -5.00 3.72
CA LEU A 6 5.45 -5.57 3.02
C LEU A 6 5.51 -7.10 3.16
N GLU A 7 5.27 -7.63 4.36
CA GLU A 7 5.21 -9.07 4.61
C GLU A 7 4.06 -9.75 3.84
N ALA A 8 2.96 -9.03 3.61
CA ALA A 8 1.85 -9.47 2.78
C ALA A 8 2.06 -9.22 1.26
N GLY A 9 3.25 -8.76 0.85
CA GLY A 9 3.60 -8.56 -0.57
C GLY A 9 3.30 -7.18 -1.15
N LEU A 10 2.80 -6.23 -0.34
CA LEU A 10 2.50 -4.87 -0.75
C LEU A 10 3.62 -3.89 -0.38
N LEU A 11 4.29 -3.35 -1.40
CA LEU A 11 5.28 -2.29 -1.22
C LEU A 11 4.59 -0.91 -1.07
N LEU A 12 4.80 -0.26 0.07
CA LEU A 12 4.27 1.08 0.34
C LEU A 12 5.40 2.12 0.37
N LEU A 13 5.14 3.29 -0.22
CA LEU A 13 6.03 4.44 -0.17
C LEU A 13 5.56 5.41 0.91
N SER A 14 6.44 5.73 1.85
CA SER A 14 6.23 6.77 2.87
C SER A 14 6.83 8.11 2.41
N CYS A 15 6.19 9.22 2.77
CA CYS A 15 6.70 10.57 2.50
C CYS A 15 6.18 11.59 3.54
N GLY A 16 6.48 12.88 3.30
CA GLY A 16 6.11 14.00 4.18
C GLY A 16 7.16 14.29 5.23
N VAL A 17 7.19 15.54 5.72
CA VAL A 17 8.20 16.02 6.70
C VAL A 17 8.18 15.19 7.99
N TYR A 18 7.00 14.73 8.39
CA TYR A 18 6.80 13.92 9.59
C TYR A 18 6.76 12.41 9.30
N GLY A 19 6.99 11.98 8.05
CA GLY A 19 7.00 10.57 7.66
C GLY A 19 5.66 9.85 7.84
N ASN A 20 4.56 10.59 7.98
CA ASN A 20 3.23 10.08 8.32
C ASN A 20 2.27 10.02 7.12
N VAL A 21 2.78 10.14 5.89
CA VAL A 21 1.97 10.10 4.66
C VAL A 21 2.37 8.90 3.82
N ILE A 22 1.38 8.10 3.41
CA ILE A 22 1.56 7.03 2.42
C ILE A 22 1.21 7.58 1.04
N ARG A 23 2.05 7.30 0.03
CA ARG A 23 1.83 7.71 -1.36
C ARG A 23 1.57 6.50 -2.26
N PHE A 24 0.52 6.60 -3.07
CA PHE A 24 0.22 5.65 -4.13
C PHE A 24 0.91 6.08 -5.43
N LEU A 25 1.87 5.28 -5.90
CA LEU A 25 2.54 5.45 -7.19
C LEU A 25 2.53 4.13 -7.96
N PHE A 26 1.34 3.58 -8.19
CA PHE A 26 1.15 2.43 -9.06
C PHE A 26 1.14 2.87 -10.54
N PRO A 27 1.48 1.98 -11.49
CA PRO A 27 1.45 2.31 -12.91
C PRO A 27 0.01 2.56 -13.37
N LEU A 28 -0.20 3.52 -14.27
CA LEU A 28 -1.53 3.85 -14.80
C LEU A 28 -2.16 2.71 -15.62
N THR A 29 -1.36 1.72 -16.02
CA THR A 29 -1.78 0.53 -16.77
C THR A 29 -1.93 -0.70 -15.86
N ILE A 30 -2.01 -0.52 -14.54
CA ILE A 30 -2.26 -1.62 -13.61
C ILE A 30 -3.61 -2.28 -13.94
N GLU A 31 -3.69 -3.60 -13.86
CA GLU A 31 -4.95 -4.32 -13.99
C GLU A 31 -5.82 -4.08 -12.75
N ASP A 32 -7.13 -3.88 -12.95
CA ASP A 32 -8.07 -3.61 -11.85
C ASP A 32 -8.00 -4.68 -10.76
N ALA A 33 -7.86 -5.95 -11.13
CA ALA A 33 -7.75 -7.06 -10.18
C ALA A 33 -6.53 -6.94 -9.26
N VAL A 34 -5.38 -6.53 -9.80
CA VAL A 34 -4.14 -6.34 -9.04
C VAL A 34 -4.27 -5.10 -8.14
N PHE A 35 -4.93 -4.06 -8.62
CA PHE A 35 -5.18 -2.87 -7.83
C PHE A 35 -6.08 -3.16 -6.62
N GLU A 36 -7.17 -3.90 -6.82
CA GLU A 36 -8.08 -4.33 -5.75
C GLU A 36 -7.38 -5.24 -4.72
N GLU A 37 -6.52 -6.17 -5.17
CA GLU A 37 -5.69 -6.99 -4.28
C GLU A 37 -4.80 -6.11 -3.37
N GLY A 38 -4.11 -5.13 -3.97
CA GLY A 38 -3.28 -4.19 -3.22
C GLY A 38 -4.07 -3.37 -2.19
N LEU A 39 -5.28 -2.93 -2.53
CA LEU A 39 -6.16 -2.21 -1.61
C LEU A 39 -6.68 -3.12 -0.47
N ALA A 40 -6.97 -4.38 -0.76
CA ALA A 40 -7.37 -5.35 0.26
C ALA A 40 -6.25 -5.58 1.28
N ILE A 41 -5.01 -5.80 0.81
CA ILE A 41 -3.82 -5.94 1.67
C ILE A 41 -3.62 -4.68 2.52
N LEU A 42 -3.75 -3.49 1.91
CA LEU A 42 -3.63 -2.22 2.61
C LEU A 42 -4.66 -2.10 3.74
N LYS A 43 -5.93 -2.41 3.46
CA LYS A 43 -7.02 -2.36 4.44
C LYS A 43 -6.72 -3.26 5.63
N HIS A 44 -6.35 -4.52 5.37
CA HIS A 44 -5.97 -5.45 6.44
C HIS A 44 -4.79 -4.95 7.27
N ALA A 45 -3.78 -4.34 6.64
CA ALA A 45 -2.63 -3.78 7.35
C ALA A 45 -2.99 -2.58 8.24
N LEU A 46 -4.05 -1.83 7.92
CA LEU A 46 -4.57 -0.69 8.69
C LEU A 46 -5.47 -1.10 9.87
N GLU A 47 -6.22 -2.19 9.73
CA GLU A 47 -7.17 -2.66 10.76
C GLU A 47 -6.49 -3.45 11.89
N GLY A 48 -5.29 -4.00 11.66
CA GLY A 48 -4.47 -4.66 12.70
C GLY A 48 -3.58 -3.70 13.48
#